data_AF-A0A1Y2I792-F1
#
_entry.id   AF-A0A1Y2I792-F1
#
_cell.length_a   1.000
_cell.length_b   1.000
_cell.length_c   1.000
_cell.angle_alpha   90.00
_cell.angle_beta   90.00
_cell.angle_gamma   90.00
#
_symmetry.space_group_name_H-M   'P 1'
#
loop_
_entity.id
_entity.type
_entity.pdbx_description
1 polymer ?
#
loop_
_entity_poly.entity_id
_entity_poly.type
_entity_poly.pdbx_seq_one_letter_code
_entity_poly.pdbx_strand_id
1 'polypeptide(L)'
;MSTASGTAFLLWSILSVLFLVFLVHHLWCYDRFKCLRWSAGRQPGAFKRVMTYSYLAAVPLFAFYSIGMTVIKYSEGFIMTPDGSFIPMPIDLYREPNRSWVLPLQFVFSIAFALE
;
A
#
# COMPACT_ATOMS: atom_id res chain seq x y z
N MET A 1 9.65 10.26 6.85
CA MET A 1 8.80 9.09 7.20
C MET A 1 9.43 8.17 8.25
N SER A 2 10.56 8.54 8.86
CA SER A 2 11.32 7.74 9.83
C SER A 2 10.73 7.72 11.25
N THR A 3 9.91 8.71 11.61
CA THR A 3 9.29 8.85 12.95
C THR A 3 7.84 8.38 13.02
N ALA A 4 7.25 7.93 11.91
CA ALA A 4 5.86 7.51 11.90
C ALA A 4 5.67 6.23 12.73
N SER A 5 4.73 6.29 13.68
CA SER A 5 4.40 5.22 14.64
C SER A 5 4.01 3.93 13.92
N GLY A 6 4.44 2.78 14.43
CA GLY A 6 4.03 1.47 13.92
C GLY A 6 2.50 1.28 13.92
N THR A 7 1.80 1.89 14.90
CA THR A 7 0.35 1.88 14.96
C THR A 7 -0.33 2.64 13.82
N ALA A 8 0.31 3.67 13.28
CA ALA A 8 -0.21 4.41 12.13
C ALA A 8 -0.12 3.56 10.85
N PHE A 9 0.97 2.84 10.65
CA PHE A 9 1.10 1.90 9.53
C PHE A 9 0.13 0.73 9.64
N LEU A 10 -0.12 0.23 10.86
CA LEU A 10 -1.15 -0.79 11.10
C LEU A 10 -2.55 -0.29 10.73
N LEU A 11 -2.92 0.92 11.15
CA LEU A 11 -4.18 1.55 10.77
C LEU A 11 -4.28 1.69 9.25
N TRP A 12 -3.23 2.19 8.59
CA TRP A 12 -3.18 2.28 7.14
C TRP A 12 -3.37 0.93 6.47
N SER A 13 -2.71 -0.12 6.97
CA SER A 13 -2.85 -1.47 6.45
C SER A 13 -4.29 -1.98 6.55
N ILE A 14 -4.95 -1.80 7.70
CA ILE A 14 -6.34 -2.20 7.90
C ILE A 14 -7.26 -1.44 6.94
N LEU A 15 -7.11 -0.12 6.86
CA LEU A 15 -7.93 0.72 5.98
C LEU A 15 -7.73 0.37 4.50
N SER A 16 -6.49 0.16 4.06
CA SER A 16 -6.19 -0.23 2.67
C SER A 16 -6.78 -1.61 2.33
N VAL A 17 -6.71 -2.58 3.24
CA VAL A 17 -7.29 -3.92 3.02
C VAL A 17 -8.82 -3.85 2.99
N LEU A 18 -9.44 -3.13 3.92
CA LEU A 18 -10.91 -2.94 3.92
C LEU A 18 -11.38 -2.26 2.63
N PHE A 19 -10.66 -1.22 2.19
CA PHE A 19 -10.98 -0.52 0.95
C PHE A 19 -10.81 -1.43 -0.29
N LEU A 20 -9.76 -2.26 -0.34
CA LEU A 20 -9.57 -3.23 -1.42
C LEU A 20 -10.70 -4.26 -1.47
N VAL A 21 -11.10 -4.83 -0.33
CA VAL A 21 -12.20 -5.79 -0.25
C VAL A 21 -13.52 -5.13 -0.66
N PHE A 22 -13.79 -3.91 -0.18
CA PHE A 22 -14.97 -3.14 -0.57
C PHE A 22 -14.98 -2.88 -2.08
N LEU A 23 -13.87 -2.46 -2.66
CA LEU A 23 -13.74 -2.20 -4.09
C LEU A 23 -14.00 -3.46 -4.92
N VAL A 24 -13.35 -4.58 -4.58
CA VAL A 24 -13.55 -5.88 -5.24
C VAL A 24 -15.01 -6.33 -5.14
N HIS A 25 -15.62 -6.21 -3.97
CA HIS A 25 -17.01 -6.56 -3.75
C HIS A 25 -17.97 -5.67 -4.56
N HIS A 26 -17.75 -4.35 -4.54
CA HIS A 26 -18.54 -3.38 -5.31
C HIS A 26 -18.47 -3.66 -6.82
N LEU A 27 -17.27 -3.90 -7.35
CA LEU A 27 -17.07 -4.26 -8.76
C LEU A 27 -17.76 -5.58 -9.14
N TRP A 28 -17.73 -6.55 -8.23
CA TRP A 28 -18.42 -7.81 -8.43
C TRP A 28 -19.94 -7.63 -8.46
N CYS A 29 -20.52 -6.91 -7.51
CA CYS A 29 -21.95 -6.65 -7.45
C CYS A 29 -22.47 -5.82 -8.63
N TYR A 30 -21.68 -4.85 -9.11
CA TYR A 30 -22.14 -3.94 -10.16
C TYR A 30 -22.21 -4.63 -11.53
N ASP A 31 -21.16 -5.36 -11.92
CA ASP A 31 -21.13 -5.97 -13.25
C ASP A 31 -20.24 -7.21 -13.37
N ARG A 32 -19.89 -7.87 -12.25
CA ARG A 32 -19.01 -9.07 -12.24
C ARG A 32 -17.73 -8.87 -13.09
N PHE A 33 -17.10 -7.71 -12.98
CA PHE A 33 -15.92 -7.31 -13.77
C PHE A 33 -16.12 -7.21 -15.31
N LYS A 34 -17.34 -7.29 -15.84
CA LYS A 34 -17.58 -7.17 -17.30
C LYS A 34 -17.28 -5.76 -17.83
N CYS A 35 -17.57 -4.71 -17.04
CA CYS A 35 -17.15 -3.32 -17.32
C CYS A 35 -15.63 -3.12 -17.44
N LEU A 36 -14.83 -4.01 -16.84
CA LEU A 36 -13.36 -4.00 -16.88
C LEU A 36 -12.81 -4.87 -18.00
N ARG A 37 -13.65 -5.42 -18.86
CA ARG A 37 -13.17 -6.17 -20.02
C ARG A 37 -12.76 -5.19 -21.11
N TRP A 38 -11.49 -5.23 -21.51
CA TRP A 38 -10.95 -4.38 -22.58
C TRP A 38 -11.78 -4.42 -23.87
N SER A 39 -12.38 -5.58 -24.17
CA SER A 39 -13.23 -5.84 -25.34
C SER A 39 -14.72 -5.52 -25.14
N ALA A 40 -15.12 -4.84 -24.07
CA ALA A 40 -16.51 -4.44 -23.83
C ALA A 40 -16.95 -3.28 -24.74
N GLY A 41 -17.18 -3.58 -26.03
CA GLY A 41 -17.91 -2.74 -26.98
C GLY A 41 -17.44 -1.28 -27.19
N ARG A 42 -18.19 -0.57 -28.03
CA ARG A 42 -17.97 0.82 -28.45
C ARG A 42 -18.43 1.80 -27.36
N GLN A 43 -17.77 1.77 -26.20
CA GLN A 43 -17.97 2.77 -25.15
C GLN A 43 -17.04 3.98 -25.38
N PRO A 44 -17.52 5.23 -25.21
CA PRO A 44 -16.74 6.42 -25.53
C PRO A 44 -15.66 6.67 -24.46
N GLY A 45 -14.40 6.69 -24.89
CA GLY A 45 -13.27 7.27 -24.15
C GLY A 45 -12.28 6.24 -23.58
N ALA A 46 -11.24 5.91 -24.35
CA ALA A 46 -10.09 5.15 -23.88
C ALA A 46 -9.44 5.78 -22.63
N PHE A 47 -9.46 7.11 -22.52
CA PHE A 47 -8.90 7.85 -21.39
C PHE A 47 -9.60 7.55 -20.06
N LYS A 48 -10.95 7.51 -20.03
CA LYS A 48 -11.72 7.14 -18.83
C LYS A 48 -11.42 5.72 -18.35
N ARG A 49 -11.11 4.81 -19.28
CA ARG A 49 -10.73 3.43 -18.96
C ARG A 49 -9.34 3.36 -18.34
N VAL A 50 -8.35 4.04 -18.93
CA VAL A 50 -6.98 4.10 -18.37
C VAL A 50 -6.99 4.62 -16.94
N MET A 51 -7.74 5.70 -16.68
CA MET A 51 -7.93 6.25 -15.33
C MET A 51 -8.54 5.21 -14.37
N THR A 52 -9.53 4.43 -14.83
CA THR A 52 -10.15 3.39 -13.99
C THR A 52 -9.17 2.27 -13.66
N TYR A 53 -8.37 1.82 -14.63
CA TYR A 53 -7.35 0.78 -14.40
C TYR A 53 -6.21 1.27 -13.51
N SER A 54 -5.81 2.55 -13.63
CA SER A 54 -4.75 3.11 -12.80
C SER A 54 -5.17 3.16 -11.34
N TYR A 55 -6.40 3.62 -11.03
CA TYR A 55 -6.95 3.54 -9.67
C TYR A 55 -7.07 2.10 -9.16
N LEU A 56 -7.55 1.18 -10.00
CA LEU A 56 -7.74 -0.21 -9.61
C LEU A 56 -6.41 -0.93 -9.34
N ALA A 57 -5.33 -0.52 -10.02
CA ALA A 57 -3.98 -1.01 -9.78
C ALA A 57 -3.31 -0.30 -8.58
N ALA A 58 -3.59 0.99 -8.34
CA ALA A 58 -3.01 1.75 -7.23
C ALA A 58 -3.42 1.18 -5.86
N VAL A 59 -4.70 0.84 -5.69
CA VAL A 59 -5.24 0.33 -4.40
C VAL A 59 -4.54 -0.93 -3.88
N PRO A 60 -4.34 -2.01 -4.67
CA PRO A 60 -3.59 -3.18 -4.20
C PRO A 60 -2.10 -2.88 -3.97
N LEU A 61 -1.50 -1.94 -4.71
CA LEU A 61 -0.11 -1.51 -4.45
C LEU A 61 0.01 -0.77 -3.10
N PHE A 62 -0.95 0.08 -2.75
CA PHE A 62 -1.03 0.71 -1.42
C PHE A 62 -1.24 -0.31 -0.31
N ALA A 63 -2.07 -1.34 -0.53
CA ALA A 63 -2.23 -2.44 0.42
C ALA A 63 -0.92 -3.21 0.61
N PHE A 64 -0.19 -3.52 -0.47
CA PHE A 64 1.11 -4.21 -0.37
C PHE A 64 2.15 -3.37 0.38
N TYR A 65 2.25 -2.08 0.07
CA TYR A 65 3.17 -1.17 0.77
C TYR A 65 2.86 -1.08 2.26
N SER A 66 1.59 -0.84 2.62
CA SER A 66 1.16 -0.67 4.01
C SER A 66 1.36 -1.94 4.84
N ILE A 67 1.05 -3.12 4.29
CA ILE A 67 1.31 -4.41 4.94
C ILE A 67 2.81 -4.63 5.12
N GLY A 68 3.61 -4.46 4.06
CA GLY A 68 5.05 -4.69 4.10
C GLY A 68 5.76 -3.79 5.12
N MET A 69 5.42 -2.50 5.13
CA MET A 69 5.96 -1.55 6.12
C MET A 69 5.53 -1.86 7.55
N THR A 70 4.31 -2.35 7.74
CA THR A 70 3.80 -2.77 9.05
C THR A 70 4.60 -3.97 9.56
N VAL A 71 4.75 -5.03 8.74
CA VAL A 71 5.48 -6.24 9.13
C VAL A 71 6.93 -5.92 9.52
N ILE A 72 7.62 -5.10 8.74
CA ILE A 72 9.01 -4.70 9.03
C ILE A 72 9.08 -3.93 10.35
N LYS A 73 8.21 -2.93 10.56
CA LYS A 73 8.21 -2.11 11.79
C LYS A 73 7.90 -2.92 13.05
N TYR A 74 6.98 -3.87 12.99
CA TYR A 74 6.68 -4.74 14.13
C TYR A 74 7.78 -5.79 14.37
N SER A 75 8.51 -6.20 13.33
CA SER A 75 9.62 -7.16 13.45
C SER A 75 10.88 -6.53 14.06
N GLU A 76 11.18 -5.27 13.72
CA GLU A 76 12.35 -4.54 14.23
C GLU A 76 12.12 -3.96 15.64
N GLY A 77 10.87 -3.61 15.97
CA GLY A 77 10.49 -3.17 17.31
C GLY A 77 10.98 -1.77 17.69
N PHE A 78 11.21 -1.57 19.00
CA PHE A 78 11.57 -0.28 19.59
C PHE A 78 12.95 -0.37 20.25
N ILE A 79 13.70 0.73 20.22
CA ILE A 79 14.96 0.87 20.94
C ILE A 79 14.80 1.90 22.06
N MET A 80 15.47 1.66 23.18
CA MET A 80 15.60 2.64 24.26
C MET A 80 16.76 3.57 23.94
N THR A 81 16.45 4.84 23.78
CA THR A 81 17.45 5.90 23.62
C THR A 81 18.19 6.08 24.96
N PRO A 82 19.48 6.50 24.98
CA PRO A 82 20.20 6.79 26.23
C PRO A 82 19.48 7.74 27.18
N ASP A 83 18.58 8.59 26.64
CA ASP A 83 17.75 9.54 27.38
C ASP A 83 16.49 8.92 28.02
N GLY A 84 16.33 7.58 27.95
CA GLY A 84 15.18 6.86 28.50
C GLY A 84 13.90 6.91 27.67
N SER A 85 13.93 7.53 26.49
CA SER A 85 12.80 7.60 25.57
C SER A 85 12.73 6.37 24.64
N PHE A 86 11.52 5.85 24.44
CA PHE A 86 11.25 4.79 23.47
C PHE A 86 11.06 5.39 22.08
N ILE A 87 11.95 5.07 21.15
CA ILE A 87 11.82 5.46 19.75
C ILE A 87 11.67 4.22 18.88
N PRO A 88 10.91 4.30 17.77
CA PRO A 88 10.92 3.25 16.77
C PRO A 88 12.36 3.08 16.23
N MET A 89 12.79 1.84 16.03
CA MET A 89 14.14 1.57 15.55
C MET A 89 14.40 2.34 14.23
N PRO A 90 15.52 3.08 14.13
CA PRO A 90 15.85 3.81 12.91
C PRO A 90 16.28 2.82 11.82
N ILE A 91 16.06 3.22 10.56
CA ILE A 91 16.26 2.36 9.37
C ILE A 91 17.71 1.87 9.24
N ASP A 92 18.69 2.64 9.73
CA ASP A 92 20.11 2.26 9.68
C ASP A 92 20.47 1.11 10.63
N LEU A 93 19.64 0.89 11.65
CA LEU A 93 19.81 -0.18 12.63
C LEU A 93 18.98 -1.43 12.29
N TYR A 94 18.21 -1.41 11.19
CA TYR A 94 17.44 -2.57 10.75
C TYR A 94 18.34 -3.74 10.40
N ARG A 95 17.85 -4.96 10.62
CA ARG A 95 18.53 -6.16 10.16
C ARG A 95 18.73 -6.08 8.64
N GLU A 96 19.91 -6.45 8.15
CA GLU A 96 20.28 -6.52 6.72
C GLU A 96 19.13 -6.97 5.78
N PRO A 97 18.44 -8.11 6.01
CA PRO A 97 17.33 -8.52 5.17
C PRO A 97 16.18 -7.51 5.15
N ASN A 98 15.75 -7.01 6.31
CA ASN A 98 14.63 -6.08 6.42
C ASN A 98 14.97 -4.70 5.87
N ARG A 99 16.24 -4.26 6.01
CA ARG A 99 16.73 -3.00 5.42
C ARG A 99 16.65 -3.03 3.90
N SER A 100 17.03 -4.15 3.27
CA SER A 100 16.97 -4.30 1.80
C SER A 100 15.55 -4.23 1.23
N TRP A 101 14.53 -4.59 2.02
CA TRP A 101 13.12 -4.53 1.62
C TRP A 101 12.50 -3.14 1.69
N VAL A 102 13.12 -2.18 2.40
CA VAL A 102 12.59 -0.81 2.52
C VAL A 102 12.59 -0.08 1.17
N LEU A 103 13.69 -0.20 0.40
CA LEU A 103 13.80 0.42 -0.93
C LEU A 103 12.73 -0.06 -1.93
N PRO A 104 12.55 -1.38 -2.16
CA PRO A 104 11.52 -1.85 -3.09
C PRO A 104 10.12 -1.47 -2.63
N LEU A 105 9.83 -1.48 -1.32
CA LEU A 105 8.55 -0.99 -0.81
C LEU A 105 8.35 0.50 -1.12
N GLN A 106 9.39 1.32 -0.98
CA GLN A 106 9.31 2.73 -1.33
C GLN A 106 9.08 2.95 -2.84
N PHE A 107 9.65 2.11 -3.71
CA PHE A 107 9.34 2.14 -5.14
C PHE A 107 7.88 1.76 -5.43
N VAL A 108 7.36 0.73 -4.76
CA VAL A 108 5.94 0.34 -4.87
C VAL A 108 5.03 1.50 -4.47
N PHE A 109 5.36 2.21 -3.39
CA PHE A 109 4.62 3.41 -2.97
C PHE A 109 4.65 4.50 -4.03
N SER A 110 5.83 4.81 -4.59
CA SER A 110 5.96 5.82 -5.66
C SER A 110 5.17 5.44 -6.92
N ILE A 111 5.16 4.16 -7.31
CA ILE A 111 4.37 3.67 -8.45
C ILE A 111 2.87 3.76 -8.14
N ALA A 112 2.44 3.37 -6.93
CA ALA A 112 1.05 3.49 -6.50
C ALA A 112 0.58 4.94 -6.58
N PHE A 113 1.39 5.87 -6.08
CA PHE A 113 1.10 7.31 -6.09
C PHE A 113 1.13 7.92 -7.50
N ALA A 114 1.92 7.36 -8.42
CA ALA A 114 1.94 7.79 -9.82
C ALA A 114 0.74 7.27 -10.64
N LEU A 115 0.06 6.23 -10.15
CA LEU A 115 -1.13 5.64 -10.77
C LEU A 115 -2.44 6.25 -10.24
N GLU A 116 -2.38 6.92 -9.10
CA GLU A 116 -3.47 7.72 -8.52
C GLU A 116 -3.65 9.05 -9.27
#